data_AF-A0A811NF23-F1
#
_entry.id   AF-A0A811NF23-F1
#
_cell.length_a   1.000
_cell.length_b   1.000
_cell.length_c   1.000
_cell.angle_alpha   90.00
_cell.angle_beta   90.00
_cell.angle_gamma   90.00
#
_symmetry.space_group_name_H-M   'P 1'
#
loop_
_entity.id
_entity.type
_entity.pdbx_description
1 polymer ?
#
loop_
_entity_poly.entity_id
_entity_poly.type
_entity_poly.pdbx_seq_one_letter_code
_entity_poly.pdbx_strand_id
1 'polypeptide(L)'
;MAAVLPFDDAGICMVCGVAVQSEVDPLRCSTCATPWHSPCLSNPPALSEAATWSCPDCSRDPAAARAAPAAGGELVAAIREIEVNTTLSDEEKARRRQNLLAGRSAASAPDDVDDSAEDDVLNILGKSFSCAVCINLLDRPVTV
;
A
#
# COMPACT_ATOMS: atom_id res chain seq x y z
N MET A 1 -3.79 -11.18 28.53
CA MET A 1 -3.19 -11.87 27.37
C MET A 1 -3.11 -10.84 26.26
N ALA A 2 -1.94 -10.23 26.04
CA ALA A 2 -1.76 -9.25 24.99
C ALA A 2 -1.56 -10.01 23.67
N ALA A 3 -2.43 -9.75 22.69
CA ALA A 3 -2.23 -10.22 21.33
C ALA A 3 -0.95 -9.56 20.79
N VAL A 4 0.08 -10.35 20.53
CA VAL A 4 1.25 -9.90 19.77
C VAL A 4 0.78 -9.75 18.34
N LEU A 5 0.34 -8.54 17.98
CA LEU A 5 0.13 -8.18 16.59
C LEU A 5 1.49 -8.18 15.88
N PRO A 6 1.56 -8.59 14.60
CA PRO A 6 2.80 -8.71 13.84
C PRO A 6 3.40 -7.35 13.43
N PHE A 7 3.15 -6.30 14.21
CA PHE A 7 3.80 -5.01 14.04
C PHE A 7 5.13 -5.07 14.78
N ASP A 8 6.20 -4.96 14.01
CA ASP A 8 7.56 -4.87 14.49
C ASP A 8 7.69 -3.71 15.49
N ASP A 9 7.99 -4.04 16.75
CA ASP A 9 8.50 -3.07 17.73
C ASP A 9 9.97 -2.76 17.40
N ALA A 10 10.27 -2.37 16.15
CA ALA A 10 11.60 -1.95 15.76
C ALA A 10 12.03 -0.67 16.51
N GLY A 11 11.10 -0.03 17.23
CA GLY A 11 11.34 1.21 17.95
C GLY A 11 11.59 2.39 17.01
N ILE A 12 11.29 2.28 15.71
CA ILE A 12 11.67 3.26 14.69
C ILE A 12 10.56 4.30 14.51
N CYS A 13 10.92 5.58 14.56
CA CYS A 13 10.01 6.67 14.27
C CYS A 13 9.51 6.60 12.81
N MET A 14 8.19 6.57 12.63
CA MET A 14 7.55 6.47 11.30
C MET A 14 7.83 7.67 10.39
N VAL A 15 8.24 8.83 10.93
CA VAL A 15 8.55 10.03 10.13
C VAL A 15 9.97 10.01 9.59
N CYS A 16 10.95 9.78 10.46
CA CYS A 16 12.36 9.93 10.11
C CYS A 16 13.08 8.60 9.85
N GLY A 17 12.45 7.46 10.16
CA GLY A 17 13.08 6.15 10.01
C GLY A 17 14.23 5.89 10.98
N VAL A 18 14.39 6.71 12.01
CA VAL A 18 15.43 6.56 13.04
C VAL A 18 14.84 5.94 14.31
N ALA A 19 15.59 5.05 14.95
CA ALA A 19 15.22 4.45 16.23
C ALA A 19 14.97 5.54 17.30
N VAL A 20 13.85 5.42 18.01
CA VAL A 20 13.56 6.22 19.18
C VAL A 20 14.41 5.71 20.33
N GLN A 21 15.29 6.58 20.81
CA GLN A 21 16.27 6.25 21.85
C GLN A 21 15.56 5.86 23.16
N SER A 22 16.07 4.86 23.89
CA SER A 22 15.42 4.31 25.09
C SER A 22 15.29 5.29 26.26
N GLU A 23 16.06 6.38 26.26
CA GLU A 23 16.09 7.37 27.33
C GLU A 23 14.86 8.29 27.32
N VAL A 24 14.11 8.36 26.20
CA VAL A 24 12.91 9.18 26.05
C VAL A 24 11.76 8.27 25.66
N ASP A 25 10.69 8.26 26.46
CA ASP A 25 9.51 7.46 26.14
C ASP A 25 8.91 7.92 24.79
N PRO A 26 8.91 7.06 23.75
CA PRO A 26 8.33 7.41 22.46
C PRO A 26 6.84 7.68 22.59
N LEU A 27 6.33 8.65 21.84
CA LEU A 27 4.90 8.77 21.68
C LEU A 27 4.40 7.57 20.84
N ARG A 28 3.51 6.75 21.39
CA ARG A 28 2.96 5.57 20.72
C ARG A 28 1.52 5.81 20.33
N CYS A 29 1.17 5.44 19.11
CA CYS A 29 -0.22 5.52 18.68
C CYS A 29 -1.08 4.48 19.43
N SER A 30 -2.19 4.92 20.01
CA SER A 30 -3.15 4.06 20.72
C SER A 30 -3.81 2.99 19.83
N THR A 31 -3.75 3.14 18.50
CA THR A 31 -4.38 2.24 17.52
C THR A 31 -3.39 1.26 16.90
N CYS A 32 -2.26 1.75 16.35
CA CYS A 32 -1.28 0.90 15.65
C CYS A 32 0.00 0.64 16.45
N ALA A 33 0.14 1.19 17.66
CA ALA A 33 1.32 1.07 18.54
C ALA A 33 2.66 1.57 17.97
N THR A 34 2.66 2.12 16.75
CA THR A 34 3.85 2.68 16.10
C THR A 34 4.46 3.81 16.94
N PRO A 35 5.79 3.83 17.12
CA PRO A 35 6.48 4.87 17.88
C PRO A 35 6.80 6.11 17.02
N TRP A 36 6.77 7.28 17.66
CA TRP A 36 7.01 8.58 17.05
C TRP A 36 7.88 9.43 17.97
N HIS A 37 8.79 10.20 17.38
CA HIS A 37 9.45 11.30 18.08
C HIS A 37 8.49 12.47 18.23
N SER A 38 8.35 13.03 19.44
CA SER A 38 7.59 14.27 19.66
C SER A 38 8.05 15.43 18.72
N PRO A 39 9.37 15.66 18.51
CA PRO A 39 9.85 16.66 17.55
C PRO A 39 9.53 16.38 16.08
N CYS A 40 9.21 15.14 15.69
CA CYS A 40 8.85 14.81 14.32
C CYS A 40 7.37 15.14 13.99
N LEU A 41 6.59 15.56 14.99
CA LEU A 41 5.19 15.91 14.83
C LEU A 41 5.05 17.43 14.67
N SER A 42 4.26 17.86 13.70
CA SER A 42 3.93 19.28 13.53
C SER A 42 3.10 19.83 14.70
N ASN A 43 2.31 18.98 15.36
CA ASN A 43 1.52 19.32 16.54
C ASN A 43 1.54 18.14 17.53
N PRO A 44 2.55 18.07 18.42
CA PRO A 44 2.64 17.02 19.42
C PRO A 44 1.55 17.17 20.51
N PRO A 45 0.98 16.06 21.02
CA PRO A 45 -0.01 16.14 22.09
C PRO A 45 0.59 16.59 23.42
N ALA A 46 -0.25 17.06 24.33
CA ALA A 46 0.14 17.25 25.72
C ALA A 46 0.53 15.91 26.37
N LEU A 47 1.43 15.94 27.36
CA LEU A 47 1.87 14.71 28.07
C LEU A 47 0.70 13.92 28.67
N SER A 48 -0.35 14.60 29.14
CA SER A 48 -1.57 13.97 29.68
C SER A 48 -2.39 13.21 28.62
N GLU A 49 -2.23 13.55 27.35
CA GLU A 49 -2.96 12.97 26.22
C GLU A 49 -2.11 11.94 25.45
N ALA A 50 -0.84 11.76 25.84
CA ALA A 50 0.08 10.86 25.16
C ALA A 50 -0.42 9.41 25.10
N ALA A 51 -1.09 8.93 26.14
CA ALA A 51 -1.60 7.56 26.23
C ALA A 51 -2.80 7.26 25.30
N THR A 52 -3.57 8.30 24.94
CA THR A 52 -4.76 8.16 24.08
C THR A 52 -4.54 8.73 22.68
N TRP A 53 -3.34 9.26 22.41
CA TRP A 53 -3.00 9.88 21.14
C TRP A 53 -3.06 8.90 19.96
N SER A 54 -3.57 9.37 18.83
CA SER A 54 -3.63 8.64 17.56
C SER A 54 -2.75 9.33 16.52
N CYS A 55 -1.96 8.57 15.76
CA CYS A 55 -1.10 9.12 14.72
C CYS A 55 -1.91 9.75 13.56
N PRO A 56 -1.29 10.58 12.71
CA PRO A 56 -1.97 11.19 11.56
C PRO A 56 -2.66 10.17 10.62
N ASP A 57 -2.11 8.96 10.50
CA ASP A 57 -2.68 7.91 9.66
C ASP A 57 -3.91 7.23 10.29
N CYS A 58 -3.89 7.00 11.61
CA CYS A 58 -5.02 6.41 12.34
C CYS A 58 -6.09 7.43 12.73
N SER A 59 -5.75 8.71 12.81
CA SER A 59 -6.67 9.81 13.13
C SER A 59 -7.38 10.39 11.90
N ARG A 60 -6.93 10.04 10.69
CA ARG A 60 -7.56 10.49 9.45
C ARG A 60 -8.97 9.92 9.35
N ASP A 61 -9.96 10.81 9.41
CA ASP A 61 -11.34 10.45 9.11
C ASP A 61 -11.40 9.88 7.68
N PRO A 62 -11.91 8.64 7.47
CA PRO A 62 -12.09 8.09 6.13
C PRO A 62 -12.94 8.99 5.23
N ALA A 63 -13.77 9.88 5.79
CA ALA A 63 -14.51 10.89 5.03
C ALA A 63 -13.60 12.02 4.51
N ALA A 64 -12.60 12.46 5.27
CA ALA A 64 -11.65 13.50 4.85
C ALA A 64 -10.70 13.01 3.73
N ALA A 65 -10.40 11.72 3.70
CA ALA A 65 -9.66 11.10 2.59
C ALA A 65 -10.43 11.14 1.25
N ARG A 66 -11.76 11.27 1.28
CA ARG A 66 -12.62 11.38 0.08
C ARG A 66 -12.65 12.78 -0.53
N ALA A 67 -12.11 13.78 0.16
CA ALA A 67 -12.16 15.19 -0.25
C ALA A 67 -10.94 15.66 -1.06
N ALA A 68 -9.88 14.85 -1.18
CA ALA A 68 -8.83 15.12 -2.15
C ALA A 68 -9.34 14.73 -3.55
N PRO A 69 -9.10 15.53 -4.61
CA PRO A 69 -9.27 15.06 -5.99
C PRO A 69 -8.17 14.03 -6.25
N ALA A 70 -8.38 12.82 -5.76
CA ALA A 70 -7.52 11.71 -6.03
C ALA A 70 -7.76 11.31 -7.48
N ALA A 71 -6.71 11.33 -8.30
CA ALA A 71 -6.72 10.72 -9.63
C ALA A 71 -7.29 9.28 -9.61
N GLY A 72 -7.24 8.59 -8.46
CA GLY A 72 -7.87 7.28 -8.25
C GLY A 72 -9.41 7.29 -8.18
N GLY A 73 -10.05 8.40 -7.80
CA GLY A 73 -11.51 8.49 -7.74
C GLY A 73 -12.15 8.46 -9.13
N GLU A 74 -11.54 9.15 -10.09
CA GLU A 74 -11.95 9.16 -11.50
C GLU A 74 -11.76 7.78 -12.15
N LEU A 75 -10.63 7.14 -11.90
CA LEU A 75 -10.38 5.76 -12.37
C LEU A 75 -11.44 4.77 -11.86
N VAL A 76 -11.78 4.83 -10.57
CA VAL A 76 -12.80 3.95 -9.99
C VAL A 76 -14.19 4.24 -10.56
N ALA A 77 -14.53 5.50 -10.83
CA ALA A 77 -15.79 5.86 -11.47
C ALA A 77 -15.87 5.30 -12.91
N ALA A 78 -14.81 5.46 -13.70
CA ALA A 78 -14.73 4.93 -15.06
C ALA A 78 -14.81 3.40 -15.12
N ILE A 79 -14.17 2.69 -14.17
CA ILE A 79 -14.28 1.23 -14.05
C ILE A 79 -15.73 0.83 -13.78
N ARG A 80 -16.41 1.49 -12.82
CA ARG A 80 -17.80 1.19 -12.48
C ARG A 80 -18.75 1.38 -13.66
N GLU A 81 -18.54 2.43 -14.46
CA GLU A 81 -19.32 2.67 -15.68
C GLU A 81 -19.19 1.51 -16.69
N ILE A 82 -17.99 0.95 -16.84
CA ILE A 82 -17.76 -0.23 -17.69
C ILE A 82 -18.47 -1.47 -17.12
N GLU A 83 -18.47 -1.66 -15.80
CA GLU A 83 -19.09 -2.85 -15.18
C GLU A 83 -20.61 -2.89 -15.39
N VAL A 84 -21.27 -1.75 -15.21
CA VAL A 84 -22.74 -1.64 -15.30
C VAL A 84 -23.25 -1.59 -16.73
N ASN A 85 -22.37 -1.37 -17.72
CA ASN A 85 -22.77 -1.31 -19.11
C ASN A 85 -23.20 -2.69 -19.62
N THR A 86 -24.50 -2.87 -19.85
CA THR A 86 -25.09 -4.15 -20.28
C THR A 86 -24.94 -4.43 -21.76
N THR A 87 -24.45 -3.47 -22.56
CA THR A 87 -24.27 -3.64 -24.02
C THR A 87 -22.88 -4.19 -24.36
N LEU A 88 -22.03 -4.43 -23.37
CA LEU A 88 -20.69 -4.98 -23.53
C LEU A 88 -20.66 -6.42 -23.05
N SER A 89 -19.97 -7.27 -23.82
CA SER A 89 -19.57 -8.59 -23.34
C SER A 89 -18.58 -8.48 -22.18
N ASP A 90 -18.45 -9.54 -21.40
CA ASP A 90 -17.51 -9.59 -20.28
C ASP A 90 -16.06 -9.42 -20.74
N GLU A 91 -15.73 -9.93 -21.94
CA GLU A 91 -14.42 -9.75 -22.57
C GLU A 91 -14.14 -8.28 -22.89
N GLU A 92 -15.12 -7.57 -23.43
CA GLU A 92 -14.99 -6.14 -23.74
C GLU A 92 -14.90 -5.28 -22.48
N LYS A 93 -15.62 -5.67 -21.43
CA LYS A 93 -15.49 -5.04 -20.10
C LYS A 93 -14.08 -5.24 -19.55
N ALA A 94 -13.55 -6.45 -19.61
CA ALA A 94 -12.20 -6.76 -19.14
C ALA A 94 -11.15 -5.94 -19.90
N ARG A 95 -11.23 -5.91 -21.24
CA ARG A 95 -10.32 -5.15 -22.10
C ARG A 95 -10.34 -3.65 -21.80
N ARG A 96 -11.52 -3.06 -21.61
CA ARG A 96 -11.63 -1.62 -21.32
C ARG A 96 -11.08 -1.26 -19.93
N ARG A 97 -11.26 -2.11 -18.92
CA ARG A 97 -10.65 -1.91 -17.59
C ARG A 97 -9.13 -1.95 -17.67
N GLN A 98 -8.57 -2.91 -18.41
CA GLN A 98 -7.13 -3.01 -18.63
C GLN A 98 -6.57 -1.75 -19.29
N ASN A 99 -7.24 -1.25 -20.33
CA ASN A 99 -6.81 -0.02 -21.01
C ASN A 99 -6.83 1.22 -20.08
N LEU A 100 -7.84 1.35 -19.22
CA LEU A 100 -7.89 2.41 -18.21
C LEU A 100 -6.73 2.32 -17.21
N LEU A 101 -6.36 1.12 -16.77
CA LEU A 101 -5.24 0.89 -15.86
C LEU A 101 -3.88 1.15 -16.51
N ALA A 102 -3.75 0.82 -17.81
CA ALA A 102 -2.54 1.04 -18.59
C ALA A 102 -2.37 2.51 -19.06
N GLY A 103 -3.34 3.40 -18.76
CA GLY A 103 -3.33 4.78 -19.24
C GLY A 103 -3.54 4.93 -20.75
N ARG A 104 -4.02 3.87 -21.43
CA ARG A 104 -4.23 3.84 -22.88
C ARG A 104 -5.65 4.33 -23.18
N SER A 105 -5.78 5.54 -23.70
CA SER A 105 -7.07 6.05 -24.19
C SER A 105 -7.61 5.16 -25.32
N ALA A 106 -8.92 4.97 -25.39
CA ALA A 106 -9.61 4.13 -26.38
C ALA A 106 -9.38 4.51 -27.87
N ALA A 107 -8.61 5.57 -28.14
CA ALA A 107 -8.25 6.05 -29.47
C ALA A 107 -6.96 5.42 -30.03
N SER A 108 -6.24 4.60 -29.27
CA SER A 108 -5.17 3.79 -29.84
C SER A 108 -5.75 2.53 -30.45
N ALA A 109 -5.81 2.49 -31.78
CA ALA A 109 -6.03 1.26 -32.55
C ALA A 109 -5.07 0.15 -32.08
N PRO A 110 -5.43 -1.15 -32.26
CA PRO A 110 -4.50 -2.23 -32.03
C PRO A 110 -3.37 -2.10 -33.06
N ASP A 111 -2.21 -1.61 -32.65
CA ASP A 111 -0.99 -2.15 -33.24
C ASP A 111 -0.94 -3.60 -32.77
N ASP A 112 -0.93 -4.53 -33.72
CA ASP A 112 -0.65 -5.93 -33.50
C ASP A 112 0.60 -6.02 -32.61
N VAL A 113 0.36 -6.25 -31.32
CA VAL A 113 1.42 -6.52 -30.36
C VAL A 113 1.89 -7.93 -30.66
N ASP A 114 3.02 -7.97 -31.35
CA ASP A 114 3.89 -9.13 -31.47
C ASP A 114 3.94 -9.90 -30.14
N ASP A 115 3.65 -11.20 -30.22
CA ASP A 115 3.47 -12.18 -29.13
C ASP A 115 4.80 -12.51 -28.40
N SER A 116 5.70 -11.54 -28.33
CA SER A 116 7.06 -11.66 -27.76
C SER A 116 7.17 -10.99 -26.39
N ALA A 117 6.15 -10.26 -25.93
CA ALA A 117 6.19 -9.52 -24.68
C ALA A 117 5.84 -10.36 -23.44
N GLU A 118 5.27 -11.55 -23.60
CA GLU A 118 4.97 -12.44 -22.48
C GLU A 118 6.23 -13.02 -21.83
N ASP A 119 7.26 -13.32 -22.64
CA ASP A 119 8.54 -13.81 -22.16
C ASP A 119 9.27 -12.72 -21.35
N ASP A 120 9.10 -11.45 -21.72
CA ASP A 120 9.80 -10.33 -21.07
C ASP A 120 9.25 -10.01 -19.68
N VAL A 121 7.93 -10.16 -19.45
CA VAL A 121 7.33 -9.99 -18.11
C VAL A 121 7.74 -11.13 -17.18
N LEU A 122 7.76 -12.38 -17.66
CA LEU A 122 8.25 -13.54 -16.90
C LEU A 122 9.75 -13.42 -16.60
N ASN A 123 10.53 -12.87 -17.53
CA ASN A 123 11.95 -12.58 -17.38
C ASN A 123 12.21 -11.46 -16.35
N ILE A 124 11.35 -10.43 -16.30
CA ILE A 124 11.40 -9.36 -15.29
C ILE A 124 11.05 -9.89 -13.89
N LEU A 125 10.00 -10.73 -13.77
CA LEU A 125 9.64 -11.36 -12.49
C LEU A 125 10.73 -12.34 -12.00
N GLY A 126 11.38 -13.06 -12.91
CA GLY A 126 12.45 -14.00 -12.58
C GLY A 126 13.77 -13.34 -12.17
N LYS A 127 14.10 -12.16 -12.73
CA LYS A 127 15.36 -11.45 -12.41
C LYS A 127 15.27 -10.49 -11.22
N SER A 128 14.08 -10.00 -10.87
CA SER A 128 13.95 -8.88 -9.91
C SER A 128 13.06 -9.15 -8.69
N PHE A 129 12.32 -10.26 -8.64
CA PHE A 129 11.48 -10.55 -7.48
C PHE A 129 12.23 -11.35 -6.41
N SER A 130 12.95 -10.67 -5.53
CA SER A 130 13.50 -11.25 -4.32
C SER A 130 12.41 -11.37 -3.25
N CYS A 131 11.73 -12.52 -3.19
CA CYS A 131 10.81 -12.81 -2.09
C CYS A 131 11.60 -12.98 -0.79
N ALA A 132 11.41 -12.07 0.18
CA ALA A 132 12.08 -12.13 1.48
C ALA A 132 11.80 -13.46 2.23
N VAL A 133 10.68 -14.13 1.96
CA VAL A 133 10.39 -15.46 2.52
C VAL A 133 11.21 -16.54 1.80
N CYS A 134 11.30 -16.50 0.47
CA CYS A 134 12.05 -17.51 -0.30
C CYS A 134 13.57 -17.41 -0.10
N ILE A 135 14.14 -16.20 0.04
CA ILE A 135 15.59 -16.06 0.28
C ILE A 135 16.01 -16.61 1.66
N ASN A 136 15.11 -16.58 2.65
CA ASN A 136 15.36 -17.04 4.02
C ASN A 136 14.94 -18.51 4.25
N LEU A 137 14.33 -19.17 3.26
CA LEU A 137 13.88 -20.56 3.34
C LEU A 137 14.97 -21.59 2.97
N LEU A 138 16.08 -21.16 2.35
CA LEU A 138 17.19 -22.04 1.97
C LEU A 138 17.96 -22.63 3.17
N ASP A 139 17.72 -22.12 4.39
CA ASP A 139 18.38 -22.58 5.63
C ASP A 139 17.60 -23.67 6.41
N ARG A 140 16.44 -24.13 5.92
CA ARG A 140 15.78 -25.30 6.51
C ARG A 140 16.01 -26.52 5.61
N PRO A 141 16.86 -27.49 6.01
CA PRO A 141 16.88 -28.76 5.30
C PRO A 141 15.47 -29.35 5.39
N VAL A 142 14.91 -29.72 4.24
CA VAL A 142 13.72 -30.56 4.21
C VAL A 142 14.12 -31.85 4.91
N THR A 143 13.74 -31.99 6.17
CA THR A 143 13.87 -33.28 6.86
C THR A 143 12.97 -34.25 6.11
N VAL A 144 13.59 -35.35 5.64
CA VAL A 144 12.96 -36.47 4.96
C VAL A 144 11.74 -37.01 5.68
#